data_AF-A0A3M9MEV9-F1
#
_entry.id   AF-A0A3M9MEV9-F1
#
_cell.length_a   1.000
_cell.length_b   1.000
_cell.length_c   1.000
_cell.angle_alpha   90.00
_cell.angle_beta   90.00
_cell.angle_gamma   90.00
#
_symmetry.space_group_name_H-M   'P 1'
#
loop_
_entity.id
_entity.type
_entity.pdbx_description
1 polymer ?
#
loop_
_entity_poly.entity_id
_entity_poly.type
_entity_poly.pdbx_seq_one_letter_code
_entity_poly.pdbx_strand_id
1 'polypeptide(L)'
;METAAFQALVGKRLLEIRTSIKPKLTQMRLAQELDLNQGNIQRLESAGRGTVENLLVILNYYLKQDFNLNYILAEDNSRFTPRLRPEDKVENLDSYFERLE
;
A
#
# COMPACT_ATOMS: atom_id res chain seq x y z
N MET A 1 0.68 16.94 -12.53
CA MET A 1 -0.52 16.09 -12.75
C MET A 1 -1.65 16.62 -11.86
N GLU A 2 -2.92 16.51 -12.26
CA GLU A 2 -4.04 16.88 -11.36
C GLU A 2 -4.13 15.93 -10.17
N THR A 3 -4.47 16.43 -8.99
CA THR A 3 -4.53 15.65 -7.73
C THR A 3 -5.39 14.40 -7.85
N ALA A 4 -6.56 14.50 -8.49
CA ALA A 4 -7.46 13.36 -8.66
C ALA A 4 -6.88 12.28 -9.59
N ALA A 5 -6.15 12.69 -10.64
CA ALA A 5 -5.47 11.75 -11.53
C ALA A 5 -4.35 10.99 -10.81
N PHE A 6 -3.58 11.71 -9.98
CA PHE A 6 -2.54 11.09 -9.15
C PHE A 6 -3.13 10.10 -8.13
N GLN A 7 -4.21 10.47 -7.45
CA GLN A 7 -4.91 9.59 -6.51
C GLN A 7 -5.41 8.31 -7.19
N ALA A 8 -6.01 8.41 -8.38
CA ALA A 8 -6.45 7.25 -9.15
C ALA A 8 -5.28 6.35 -9.56
N LEU A 9 -4.13 6.94 -9.93
CA LEU A 9 -2.91 6.21 -10.26
C LEU A 9 -2.36 5.43 -9.06
N VAL A 10 -2.32 6.06 -7.88
CA VAL A 10 -1.95 5.41 -6.62
C VAL A 10 -2.90 4.24 -6.33
N GLY A 11 -4.22 4.44 -6.45
CA GLY A 11 -5.22 3.39 -6.26
C GLY A 11 -4.99 2.18 -7.16
N LYS A 12 -4.73 2.41 -8.45
CA LYS A 12 -4.41 1.34 -9.41
C LYS A 12 -3.17 0.53 -8.99
N ARG A 13 -2.13 1.20 -8.48
CA ARG A 13 -0.89 0.54 -8.02
C ARG A 13 -1.10 -0.27 -6.74
N LEU A 14 -1.94 0.20 -5.82
CA LEU A 14 -2.35 -0.59 -4.63
C LEU A 14 -3.03 -1.90 -5.06
N LEU A 15 -3.96 -1.83 -6.01
CA LEU A 15 -4.63 -3.01 -6.57
C LEU A 15 -3.63 -3.99 -7.22
N GLU A 16 -2.72 -3.45 -8.04
CA GLU A 16 -1.69 -4.23 -8.71
C GLU A 16 -0.82 -4.99 -7.70
N ILE A 17 -0.32 -4.30 -6.69
CA ILE A 17 0.47 -4.91 -5.60
C ILE A 17 -0.34 -5.99 -4.89
N ARG A 18 -1.56 -5.69 -4.43
CA ARG A 18 -2.38 -6.67 -3.71
C ARG A 18 -2.57 -7.95 -4.53
N THR A 19 -2.90 -7.80 -5.81
CA THR A 19 -3.18 -8.95 -6.68
C THR A 19 -1.94 -9.71 -7.11
N SER A 20 -0.74 -9.12 -6.98
CA SER A 20 0.54 -9.79 -7.22
C SER A 20 0.93 -10.79 -6.12
N ILE A 21 0.45 -10.60 -4.88
CA ILE A 21 0.77 -11.47 -3.73
C ILE A 21 0.23 -12.89 -3.97
N LYS A 22 1.02 -13.91 -3.62
CA LYS A 22 0.68 -15.34 -3.78
C LYS A 22 0.64 -16.04 -2.41
N PRO A 23 -0.44 -16.79 -2.09
CA PRO A 23 -1.70 -16.89 -2.83
C PRO A 23 -2.40 -15.53 -2.97
N LYS A 24 -3.29 -15.38 -3.97
CA LYS A 24 -3.94 -14.11 -4.30
C LYS A 24 -4.57 -13.48 -3.05
N LEU A 25 -4.06 -12.32 -2.63
CA LEU A 25 -4.61 -11.58 -1.50
C LEU A 25 -5.91 -10.90 -1.93
N THR A 26 -7.04 -11.27 -1.33
CA THR A 26 -8.34 -10.64 -1.60
C THR A 26 -8.49 -9.34 -0.81
N GLN A 27 -9.39 -8.44 -1.23
CA GLN A 27 -9.70 -7.24 -0.46
C GLN A 27 -10.26 -7.59 0.92
N MET A 28 -11.11 -8.62 1.00
CA MET A 28 -11.67 -9.11 2.26
C MET A 28 -10.56 -9.58 3.21
N ARG A 29 -9.62 -10.38 2.71
CA ARG A 29 -8.52 -10.90 3.52
C ARG A 29 -7.59 -9.78 3.98
N LEU A 30 -7.21 -8.86 3.11
CA LEU A 30 -6.41 -7.69 3.49
C LEU A 30 -7.15 -6.84 4.54
N ALA A 31 -8.45 -6.64 4.38
CA ALA A 31 -9.26 -5.90 5.34
C ALA A 31 -9.27 -6.57 6.71
N GLN A 32 -9.41 -7.90 6.77
CA GLN A 32 -9.32 -8.68 8.01
C GLN A 32 -7.94 -8.60 8.66
N GLU A 33 -6.86 -8.70 7.87
CA GLU A 33 -5.49 -8.61 8.39
C GLU A 33 -5.16 -7.23 8.98
N LEU A 34 -5.88 -6.18 8.57
CA LEU A 34 -5.64 -4.79 8.98
C LEU A 34 -6.70 -4.20 9.90
N ASP A 35 -7.68 -5.00 10.33
CA ASP A 35 -8.87 -4.53 11.06
C ASP A 35 -9.59 -3.36 10.37
N LEU A 36 -9.70 -3.44 9.04
CA LEU A 36 -10.37 -2.47 8.20
C LEU A 36 -11.66 -3.05 7.60
N ASN A 37 -12.53 -2.17 7.11
CA ASN A 37 -13.67 -2.58 6.30
C ASN A 37 -13.23 -2.85 4.84
N GLN A 38 -13.75 -3.91 4.20
CA GLN A 38 -13.47 -4.21 2.79
C GLN A 38 -13.74 -3.00 1.86
N GLY A 39 -14.79 -2.23 2.14
CA GLY A 39 -15.12 -1.01 1.41
C GLY A 39 -14.04 0.07 1.49
N ASN A 40 -13.26 0.14 2.58
CA ASN A 40 -12.09 1.04 2.67
C ASN A 40 -11.04 0.64 1.64
N ILE A 41 -10.71 -0.65 1.56
CA ILE A 41 -9.75 -1.18 0.57
C ILE A 41 -10.25 -0.89 -0.85
N GLN A 42 -11.51 -1.20 -1.12
CA GLN A 42 -12.11 -1.00 -2.45
C GLN A 42 -12.06 0.46 -2.89
N ARG A 43 -12.42 1.41 -2.01
CA ARG A 43 -12.40 2.85 -2.33
C ARG A 43 -11.00 3.34 -2.67
N LEU A 44 -10.00 2.89 -1.91
CA LEU A 44 -8.60 3.28 -2.13
C LEU A 44 -8.09 2.73 -3.47
N GLU A 45 -8.40 1.48 -3.79
CA GLU A 45 -7.94 0.82 -5.03
C GLU A 45 -8.62 1.32 -6.31
N SER A 46 -9.91 1.65 -6.26
CA SER A 46 -10.72 1.90 -7.45
C SER A 46 -10.78 3.37 -7.89
N ALA A 47 -10.74 4.30 -6.95
CA ALA A 47 -10.93 5.72 -7.24
C ALA A 47 -9.91 6.63 -6.53
N GLY A 48 -8.92 6.06 -5.84
CA GLY A 48 -8.02 6.83 -4.98
C GLY A 48 -8.75 7.58 -3.86
N ARG A 49 -9.94 7.08 -3.49
CA ARG A 49 -10.81 7.67 -2.47
C ARG A 49 -10.65 6.93 -1.15
N GLY A 50 -10.89 7.61 -0.04
CA GLY A 50 -10.72 7.02 1.28
C GLY A 50 -10.14 8.06 2.22
N THR A 51 -9.66 7.60 3.37
CA THR A 51 -9.00 8.46 4.34
C THR A 51 -7.50 8.23 4.33
N VAL A 52 -6.75 9.24 4.77
CA VAL A 52 -5.28 9.15 4.85
C VAL A 52 -4.86 8.07 5.84
N GLU A 53 -5.60 7.91 6.95
CA GLU A 53 -5.34 6.89 7.97
C GLU A 53 -5.41 5.47 7.39
N ASN A 54 -6.48 5.16 6.64
CA ASN A 54 -6.61 3.87 5.97
C ASN A 54 -5.48 3.64 4.94
N LEU A 55 -5.09 4.69 4.22
CA LEU A 55 -3.96 4.60 3.28
C LEU A 55 -2.65 4.30 4.03
N LEU A 56 -2.36 5.00 5.13
CA LEU A 56 -1.14 4.79 5.92
C LEU A 56 -1.06 3.36 6.47
N VAL A 57 -2.17 2.79 6.95
CA VAL A 57 -2.22 1.40 7.43
C VAL A 57 -1.86 0.41 6.31
N ILE A 58 -2.44 0.59 5.11
CA ILE A 58 -2.15 -0.27 3.95
C ILE A 58 -0.71 -0.11 3.47
N LEU A 59 -0.19 1.12 3.39
CA LEU A 59 1.19 1.37 2.98
C LEU A 59 2.18 0.75 3.98
N ASN A 60 1.90 0.85 5.28
CA ASN A 60 2.70 0.20 6.32
C ASN A 60 2.71 -1.32 6.15
N TYR A 61 1.55 -1.94 5.90
CA TYR A 61 1.47 -3.37 5.60
C TYR A 61 2.33 -3.74 4.40
N TYR A 62 2.23 -3.01 3.29
CA TYR A 62 3.03 -3.30 2.11
C TYR A 62 4.52 -3.10 2.33
N LEU A 63 4.92 -2.07 3.08
CA LEU A 63 6.32 -1.86 3.45
C LEU A 63 6.85 -3.03 4.30
N LYS A 64 6.08 -3.50 5.30
CA LYS A 64 6.40 -4.70 6.10
C LYS A 64 6.47 -5.99 5.27
N GLN A 65 5.83 -6.01 4.12
CA GLN A 65 5.88 -7.10 3.15
C GLN A 65 6.94 -6.86 2.06
N ASP A 66 7.95 -6.02 2.29
CA ASP A 66 9.03 -5.69 1.34
C ASP A 66 8.58 -5.09 0.00
N PHE A 67 7.41 -4.43 -0.04
CA PHE A 67 7.01 -3.66 -1.22
C PHE A 67 7.59 -2.25 -1.19
N ASN A 68 7.92 -1.76 -2.38
CA ASN A 68 8.54 -0.46 -2.56
C ASN A 68 7.48 0.65 -2.60
N LEU A 69 7.43 1.51 -1.59
CA LEU A 69 6.46 2.61 -1.56
C LEU A 69 6.71 3.64 -2.67
N ASN A 70 7.94 3.79 -3.17
CA ASN A 70 8.21 4.67 -4.32
C ASN A 70 7.54 4.14 -5.59
N TYR A 71 7.40 2.82 -5.73
CA TYR A 71 6.63 2.23 -6.84
C TYR A 71 5.15 2.65 -6.79
N ILE A 72 4.60 2.82 -5.59
CA ILE A 72 3.21 3.20 -5.36
C ILE A 72 3.02 4.70 -5.56
N LEU A 73 3.88 5.50 -4.93
CA LEU A 73 3.65 6.93 -4.67
C LEU A 73 4.36 7.89 -5.64
N ALA A 74 5.36 7.46 -6.42
CA ALA A 74 6.03 8.36 -7.36
C ALA A 74 5.08 8.79 -8.50
N GLU A 75 5.12 10.05 -8.95
CA GLU A 75 4.32 10.46 -10.12
C GLU A 75 4.61 9.58 -11.33
N ASP A 76 5.89 9.35 -11.62
CA ASP A 76 6.38 8.34 -12.55
C ASP A 76 7.11 7.22 -11.78
N ASN A 77 6.60 6.00 -11.89
CA ASN A 77 7.18 4.83 -11.23
C ASN A 77 8.03 3.95 -12.16
N SER A 78 8.32 4.38 -13.39
CA SER A 78 9.07 3.63 -14.40
C SER A 78 10.47 3.17 -13.94
N ARG A 79 11.05 3.89 -12.97
CA ARG A 79 12.38 3.60 -12.40
C ARG A 79 12.35 2.75 -11.15
N PHE A 80 11.18 2.45 -10.60
CA PHE A 80 11.04 1.67 -9.37
C PHE A 80 10.55 0.27 -9.67
N THR A 81 11.07 -0.72 -8.94
CA THR A 81 10.54 -2.08 -8.94
C THR A 81 9.46 -2.23 -7.87
N PRO A 82 8.45 -3.11 -8.05
CA PRO A 82 7.39 -3.31 -7.06
C PRO A 82 7.90 -3.77 -5.69
N ARG A 83 8.98 -4.55 -5.65
CA ARG A 83 9.63 -5.03 -4.43
C ARG A 83 10.88 -4.22 -4.12
N LEU A 84 11.18 -4.08 -2.83
CA LEU A 84 12.45 -3.56 -2.35
C LEU A 84 13.58 -4.52 -2.71
N ARG A 85 14.75 -3.95 -3.00
CA ARG A 85 15.99 -4.72 -3.09
C ARG A 85 16.43 -5.11 -1.68
N PRO A 86 17.17 -6.21 -1.48
CA PRO A 86 17.62 -6.64 -0.16
C PRO A 86 18.28 -5.51 0.66
N GLU A 87 19.08 -4.66 0.01
CA GLU A 87 19.74 -3.52 0.62
C GLU A 87 18.82 -2.36 1.04
N ASP A 88 17.61 -2.29 0.48
CA ASP A 88 16.62 -1.24 0.76
C ASP A 88 15.56 -1.70 1.77
N LYS A 89 15.63 -2.96 2.24
CA LYS A 89 14.66 -3.50 3.19
C LYS A 89 14.78 -2.78 4.53
N VAL A 90 13.65 -2.42 5.11
CA VAL A 90 13.61 -1.75 6.40
C VAL A 90 13.58 -2.80 7.50
N GLU A 91 14.67 -2.92 8.25
CA GLU A 91 14.71 -3.72 9.47
C GLU A 91 13.98 -2.96 10.60
N ASN A 92 13.14 -3.66 11.40
CA ASN A 92 12.48 -3.14 12.60
C ASN A 92 11.41 -2.04 12.40
N LEU A 93 10.49 -2.22 11.45
CA LEU A 93 9.33 -1.34 11.26
C LEU A 93 8.39 -1.27 12.46
N ASP A 94 8.31 -2.32 13.26
CA ASP A 94 7.44 -2.37 14.46
C ASP A 94 7.88 -1.36 15.54
N SER A 95 9.17 -1.00 15.56
CA SER A 95 9.73 -0.12 16.59
C SER A 95 9.28 1.34 16.53
N TYR A 96 8.59 1.78 15.46
CA TYR A 96 8.14 3.17 15.34
C TYR A 96 6.77 3.41 16.01
N PHE A 97 5.85 2.45 15.93
CA PHE A 97 4.51 2.56 16.53
C PHE A 97 4.42 1.89 17.91
N GLU A 98 5.28 0.92 18.22
CA GLU A 98 5.37 0.30 19.55
C GLU A 98 5.97 1.24 20.64
N ARG A 99 6.51 2.40 20.26
CA ARG A 99 6.99 3.43 21.22
C ARG A 99 5.92 4.45 21.64
N LEU A 100 4.68 4.29 21.18
CA LEU A 100 3.57 5.19 21.49
C LEU A 100 2.60 4.62 22.54
N GLU A 101 2.91 3.46 23.11
CA GLU A 101 2.28 2.90 24.32
C GLU A 101 3.17 3.16 25.55
#